data_AF-A0A327RGC7-F1
#
_entry.id   AF-A0A327RGC7-F1
#
_cell.length_a   1.000
_cell.length_b   1.000
_cell.length_c   1.000
_cell.angle_alpha   90.00
_cell.angle_beta   90.00
_cell.angle_gamma   90.00
#
_symmetry.space_group_name_H-M   'P 1'
#
loop_
_entity.id
_entity.type
_entity.pdbx_description
1 polymer ?
#
loop_
_entity_poly.entity_id
_entity_poly.type
_entity_poly.pdbx_seq_one_letter_code
_entity_poly.pdbx_strand_id
1 'polypeptide(L)'
;MKNQLLTALIICSLISCKNNAEKKSQSVQLTTAEKIAKAHGIDHWANVSQLNFTFNVDRDTVHFERSWIWKPKTQDVTLITSTDTISFNRTKLDSTSIKADQGFINDKYWLLAPFQLVWDSGTTITDSINSMAPISKATLNKLTITYGNDGGYTPGDAYDFFYDDNYKIKEWIFRKGNTQEPSMITTFENYEEFNGINIAKDHKKPDGNWKLYFTNISIKTE
;
A
#
# COMPACT_ATOMS: atom_id res chain seq x y z
N MET A 1 -37.65 45.03 74.15
CA MET A 1 -38.11 45.40 72.80
C MET A 1 -37.14 44.85 71.78
N LYS A 2 -37.62 43.96 70.91
CA LYS A 2 -37.11 43.56 69.57
C LYS A 2 -35.60 43.28 69.37
N ASN A 3 -35.35 42.06 68.85
CA ASN A 3 -34.48 41.76 67.69
C ASN A 3 -32.94 41.87 67.90
N GLN A 4 -32.05 40.94 67.49
CA GLN A 4 -32.11 39.71 66.69
C GLN A 4 -30.93 38.78 67.05
N LEU A 5 -31.12 37.49 66.71
CA LEU A 5 -30.10 36.48 66.42
C LEU A 5 -28.98 37.01 65.50
N LEU A 6 -27.74 36.55 65.68
CA LEU A 6 -27.12 35.62 64.72
C LEU A 6 -25.86 34.97 65.29
N THR A 7 -25.94 33.66 65.46
CA THR A 7 -24.84 32.76 65.83
C THR A 7 -23.90 32.60 64.64
N ALA A 8 -22.61 32.90 64.81
CA ALA A 8 -21.59 32.70 63.79
C ALA A 8 -21.30 31.20 63.62
N LEU A 9 -21.64 30.65 62.44
CA LEU A 9 -21.33 29.28 62.05
C LEU A 9 -20.06 29.30 61.18
N ILE A 10 -18.98 28.71 61.70
CA ILE A 10 -17.72 28.52 60.98
C ILE A 10 -17.90 27.36 59.99
N ILE A 11 -17.84 27.67 58.69
CA ILE A 11 -17.83 26.67 57.61
C ILE A 11 -16.40 26.58 57.07
N CYS A 12 -15.70 25.50 57.41
CA CYS A 12 -14.45 25.10 56.77
C CYS A 12 -14.75 24.47 55.41
N SER A 13 -14.56 25.21 54.33
CA SER A 13 -14.58 24.68 52.97
C SER A 13 -13.26 24.00 52.62
N LEU A 14 -13.24 22.67 52.63
CA LEU A 14 -12.18 21.85 52.03
C LEU A 14 -12.34 21.92 50.50
N ILE A 15 -11.47 22.71 49.85
CA ILE A 15 -11.37 22.76 48.39
C ILE A 15 -10.61 21.50 47.95
N SER A 16 -11.36 20.48 47.54
CA SER A 16 -10.83 19.32 46.83
C SER A 16 -10.57 19.70 45.38
N CYS A 17 -9.32 20.02 45.04
CA CYS A 17 -8.88 20.17 43.65
C CYS A 17 -9.05 18.85 42.89
N LYS A 18 -10.14 18.73 42.13
CA LYS A 18 -10.27 17.72 41.07
C LYS A 18 -9.39 18.18 39.90
N ASN A 19 -8.17 17.65 39.83
CA ASN A 19 -7.37 17.70 38.60
C ASN A 19 -8.03 16.81 37.54
N ASN A 20 -8.99 17.36 36.81
CA ASN A 20 -9.44 16.79 35.54
C ASN A 20 -8.35 17.04 34.51
N ALA A 21 -7.40 16.11 34.42
CA ALA A 21 -6.54 16.02 33.25
C ALA A 21 -7.41 15.58 32.07
N GLU A 22 -7.84 16.55 31.27
CA GLU A 22 -8.39 16.29 29.93
C GLU A 22 -7.35 15.49 29.14
N LYS A 23 -7.63 14.20 28.90
CA LYS A 23 -6.93 13.41 27.88
C LYS A 23 -7.21 14.08 26.54
N LYS A 24 -6.31 14.97 26.10
CA LYS A 24 -6.23 15.37 24.70
C LYS A 24 -6.02 14.09 23.88
N SER A 25 -7.07 13.67 23.19
CA SER A 25 -6.97 12.70 22.10
C SER A 25 -6.05 13.34 21.05
N GLN A 26 -4.80 12.92 21.05
CA GLN A 26 -3.84 13.31 20.03
C GLN A 26 -4.31 12.64 18.74
N SER A 27 -4.93 13.40 17.85
CA SER A 27 -5.31 12.91 16.52
C SER A 27 -4.02 12.44 15.84
N VAL A 28 -3.85 11.12 15.68
CA VAL A 28 -2.69 10.55 14.98
C VAL A 28 -2.77 11.04 13.54
N GLN A 29 -1.91 12.00 13.19
CA GLN A 29 -1.83 12.52 11.83
C GLN A 29 -1.19 11.45 10.95
N LEU A 30 -1.94 10.99 9.94
CA LEU A 30 -1.46 9.99 9.00
C LEU A 30 -0.33 10.55 8.13
N THR A 31 0.69 9.72 7.91
CA THR A 31 1.72 9.91 6.88
C THR A 31 1.12 9.86 5.48
N THR A 32 1.83 10.37 4.47
CA THR A 32 1.40 10.27 3.07
C THR A 32 1.21 8.81 2.63
N ALA A 33 2.13 7.92 2.99
CA ALA A 33 2.03 6.50 2.68
C ALA A 33 0.75 5.86 3.24
N GLU A 34 0.40 6.16 4.50
CA GLU A 34 -0.86 5.69 5.10
C GLU A 34 -2.09 6.27 4.41
N LYS A 35 -2.05 7.53 3.96
CA LYS A 35 -3.16 8.14 3.21
C LYS A 35 -3.34 7.50 1.84
N ILE A 36 -2.25 7.22 1.12
CA ILE A 36 -2.28 6.48 -0.15
C ILE A 36 -2.83 5.08 0.07
N ALA A 37 -2.32 4.33 1.05
CA ALA A 37 -2.81 2.99 1.36
C ALA A 37 -4.31 2.99 1.71
N LYS A 38 -4.77 3.97 2.50
CA LYS A 38 -6.19 4.15 2.84
C LYS A 38 -7.05 4.51 1.64
N ALA A 39 -6.60 5.40 0.76
CA ALA A 39 -7.32 5.72 -0.48
C ALA A 39 -7.49 4.49 -1.39
N HIS A 40 -6.63 3.47 -1.23
CA HIS A 40 -6.71 2.20 -1.96
C HIS A 40 -7.40 1.07 -1.17
N GLY A 41 -7.96 1.36 0.00
CA GLY A 41 -8.80 0.42 0.74
C GLY A 41 -8.07 -0.51 1.71
N ILE A 42 -6.87 -0.14 2.20
CA ILE A 42 -6.11 -1.01 3.11
C ILE A 42 -6.86 -1.35 4.40
N ASP A 43 -7.79 -0.50 4.85
CA ASP A 43 -8.60 -0.74 6.04
C ASP A 43 -9.50 -1.99 5.91
N HIS A 44 -9.80 -2.42 4.68
CA HIS A 44 -10.53 -3.66 4.39
C HIS A 44 -9.63 -4.90 4.36
N TRP A 45 -8.30 -4.73 4.30
CA TRP A 45 -7.36 -5.82 4.08
C TRP A 45 -7.39 -6.90 5.18
N ALA A 46 -7.62 -6.49 6.43
CA ALA A 46 -7.68 -7.43 7.57
C ALA A 46 -8.75 -8.52 7.42
N ASN A 47 -9.80 -8.24 6.64
CA ASN A 47 -10.90 -9.19 6.41
C ASN A 47 -10.62 -10.14 5.24
N VAL A 48 -9.59 -9.87 4.42
CA VAL A 48 -9.28 -10.69 3.23
C VAL A 48 -8.81 -12.08 3.65
N SER A 49 -9.54 -13.10 3.21
CA SER A 49 -9.20 -14.52 3.40
C SER A 49 -8.51 -15.12 2.17
N GLN A 50 -8.80 -14.62 0.97
CA GLN A 50 -8.18 -15.06 -0.26
C GLN A 50 -8.19 -13.97 -1.34
N LEU A 51 -7.09 -13.84 -2.08
CA LEU A 51 -6.96 -13.00 -3.27
C LEU A 51 -6.51 -13.87 -4.45
N ASN A 52 -7.27 -13.86 -5.53
CA ASN A 52 -6.92 -14.47 -6.80
C ASN A 52 -6.68 -13.37 -7.84
N PHE A 53 -5.72 -13.58 -8.74
CA PHE A 53 -5.51 -12.71 -9.89
C PHE A 53 -4.65 -13.40 -10.96
N THR A 54 -4.77 -12.96 -12.20
CA THR A 54 -3.88 -13.30 -13.31
C THR A 54 -3.05 -12.08 -13.66
N PHE A 55 -1.73 -12.25 -13.69
CA PHE A 55 -0.75 -11.26 -14.11
C PHE A 55 -0.44 -11.46 -15.59
N ASN A 56 -0.67 -10.43 -16.41
CA ASN A 56 -0.48 -10.48 -17.86
C ASN A 56 0.53 -9.42 -18.29
N VAL A 57 1.37 -9.76 -19.25
CA VAL A 57 2.27 -8.81 -19.93
C VAL A 57 2.20 -9.04 -21.42
N ASP A 58 1.78 -7.99 -22.13
CA ASP A 58 1.89 -7.91 -23.59
C ASP A 58 3.09 -7.04 -23.93
N ARG A 59 3.98 -7.57 -24.78
CA ARG A 59 5.12 -6.83 -25.30
C ARG A 59 5.28 -7.13 -26.78
N ASP A 60 5.15 -6.10 -27.60
CA ASP A 60 5.16 -6.22 -29.06
C ASP A 60 4.16 -7.30 -29.53
N THR A 61 4.63 -8.48 -29.93
CA THR A 61 3.82 -9.62 -30.38
C THR A 61 3.80 -10.79 -29.40
N VAL A 62 4.46 -10.64 -28.24
CA VAL A 62 4.62 -11.70 -27.24
C VAL A 62 3.68 -11.45 -26.06
N HIS A 63 2.98 -12.51 -25.66
CA HIS A 63 2.14 -12.53 -24.47
C HIS A 63 2.75 -13.46 -23.41
N PHE A 64 2.74 -13.01 -22.16
CA PHE A 64 3.08 -13.79 -20.99
C PHE A 64 1.97 -13.66 -19.94
N GLU A 65 1.58 -14.77 -19.33
CA GLU A 65 0.67 -14.77 -18.20
C GLU A 65 1.03 -15.82 -17.14
N ARG A 66 0.60 -15.55 -15.91
CA ARG A 66 0.51 -16.54 -14.82
C ARG A 66 -0.54 -16.11 -13.82
N SER A 67 -1.13 -17.08 -13.13
CA SER A 67 -2.18 -16.85 -12.15
C SER A 67 -1.74 -17.21 -10.74
N TRP A 68 -2.32 -16.51 -9.77
CA TRP A 68 -2.03 -16.64 -8.36
C TRP A 68 -3.30 -16.84 -7.56
N ILE A 69 -3.24 -17.74 -6.58
CA ILE A 69 -4.19 -17.82 -5.47
C ILE A 69 -3.38 -17.57 -4.20
N TRP A 70 -3.75 -16.56 -3.42
CA TRP A 70 -3.07 -16.20 -2.18
C TRP A 70 -4.04 -16.16 -1.02
N LYS A 71 -3.70 -16.85 0.07
CA LYS A 71 -4.42 -16.80 1.34
C LYS A 71 -3.56 -16.05 2.37
N PRO A 72 -3.72 -14.73 2.54
CA PRO A 72 -2.81 -13.91 3.36
C PRO A 72 -2.77 -14.32 4.82
N LYS A 73 -3.86 -14.83 5.38
CA LYS A 73 -3.93 -15.24 6.80
C LYS A 73 -3.07 -16.47 7.10
N THR A 74 -3.00 -17.43 6.17
CA THR A 74 -2.19 -18.64 6.33
C THR A 74 -0.84 -18.54 5.62
N GLN A 75 -0.63 -17.52 4.79
CA GLN A 75 0.55 -17.33 3.94
C GLN A 75 0.71 -18.40 2.85
N ASP A 76 -0.36 -19.12 2.51
CA ASP A 76 -0.36 -20.08 1.41
C ASP A 76 -0.50 -19.36 0.06
N VAL A 77 0.32 -19.77 -0.91
CA VAL A 77 0.32 -19.26 -2.27
C VAL A 77 0.33 -20.42 -3.25
N THR A 78 -0.47 -20.30 -4.30
CA THR A 78 -0.47 -21.21 -5.44
C THR A 78 -0.21 -20.43 -6.72
N LEU A 79 0.87 -20.78 -7.43
CA LEU A 79 1.15 -20.41 -8.81
C LEU A 79 0.43 -21.38 -9.75
N ILE A 80 -0.21 -20.85 -10.78
CA ILE A 80 -0.79 -21.61 -11.88
C ILE A 80 -0.25 -21.02 -13.20
N THR A 81 0.37 -21.87 -14.02
CA THR A 81 0.77 -21.57 -15.39
C THR A 81 0.05 -22.52 -16.36
N SER A 82 0.34 -22.41 -17.66
CA SER A 82 -0.19 -23.35 -18.66
C SER A 82 0.36 -24.78 -18.51
N THR A 83 1.51 -24.96 -17.85
CA THR A 83 2.20 -26.25 -17.74
C THR A 83 2.22 -26.80 -16.33
N ASP A 84 2.18 -25.95 -15.31
CA ASP A 84 2.48 -26.33 -13.94
C ASP A 84 1.56 -25.66 -12.92
N THR A 85 1.46 -26.28 -11.75
CA THR A 85 0.86 -25.70 -10.55
C THR A 85 1.77 -25.94 -9.37
N ILE A 86 2.20 -24.85 -8.71
CA ILE A 86 3.13 -24.90 -7.58
C ILE A 86 2.45 -24.27 -6.38
N SER A 87 2.28 -25.03 -5.29
CA SER A 87 1.76 -24.51 -4.03
C SER A 87 2.85 -24.51 -2.98
N PHE A 88 2.95 -23.41 -2.22
CA PHE A 88 3.95 -23.24 -1.17
C PHE A 88 3.42 -22.31 -0.08
N ASN A 89 4.05 -22.37 1.09
CA ASN A 89 3.75 -21.46 2.20
C ASN A 89 4.92 -20.49 2.38
N ARG A 90 4.65 -19.18 2.37
CA ARG A 90 5.70 -18.15 2.40
C ARG A 90 6.51 -18.10 3.70
N THR A 91 5.99 -18.68 4.78
CA THR A 91 6.74 -18.78 6.05
C THR A 91 7.67 -20.00 6.11
N LYS A 92 7.54 -20.92 5.15
CA LYS A 92 8.26 -22.21 5.10
C LYS A 92 8.72 -22.50 3.67
N LEU A 93 9.48 -21.56 3.10
CA LEU A 93 10.04 -21.72 1.76
C LEU A 93 11.14 -22.79 1.75
N ASP A 94 11.15 -23.58 0.68
CA ASP A 94 12.23 -24.50 0.34
C ASP A 94 12.90 -24.07 -0.97
N SER A 95 13.99 -24.72 -1.35
CA SER A 95 14.75 -24.37 -2.55
C SER A 95 13.94 -24.47 -3.85
N THR A 96 12.88 -25.29 -3.87
CA THR A 96 12.06 -25.53 -5.06
C THR A 96 11.01 -24.44 -5.27
N SER A 97 10.61 -23.76 -4.20
CA SER A 97 9.57 -22.72 -4.20
C SER A 97 10.12 -21.29 -4.32
N ILE A 98 11.43 -21.05 -4.14
CA ILE A 98 12.05 -19.71 -4.19
C ILE A 98 11.72 -18.96 -5.49
N LYS A 99 11.81 -19.62 -6.65
CA LYS A 99 11.53 -18.97 -7.94
C LYS A 99 10.05 -18.58 -8.08
N ALA A 100 9.16 -19.39 -7.52
CA ALA A 100 7.73 -19.08 -7.48
C ALA A 100 7.46 -17.92 -6.52
N ASP A 101 8.06 -17.90 -5.33
CA ASP A 101 7.90 -16.78 -4.39
C ASP A 101 8.43 -15.48 -4.99
N GLN A 102 9.61 -15.46 -5.63
CA GLN A 102 10.12 -14.29 -6.35
C GLN A 102 9.12 -13.73 -7.37
N GLY A 103 8.49 -14.61 -8.15
CA GLY A 103 7.45 -14.23 -9.09
C GLY A 103 6.22 -13.64 -8.39
N PHE A 104 5.77 -14.30 -7.32
CA PHE A 104 4.65 -13.83 -6.51
C PHE A 104 4.92 -12.45 -5.90
N ILE A 105 6.12 -12.21 -5.36
CA ILE A 105 6.52 -10.92 -4.79
C ILE A 105 6.45 -9.82 -5.85
N ASN A 106 7.00 -10.05 -7.03
CA ASN A 106 6.93 -9.09 -8.13
C ASN A 106 5.47 -8.78 -8.51
N ASP A 107 4.67 -9.81 -8.74
CA ASP A 107 3.33 -9.61 -9.30
C ASP A 107 2.37 -9.00 -8.30
N LYS A 108 2.45 -9.40 -7.01
CA LYS A 108 1.68 -8.75 -5.94
C LYS A 108 2.12 -7.30 -5.72
N TYR A 109 3.39 -6.98 -5.99
CA TYR A 109 3.90 -5.62 -5.84
C TYR A 109 3.22 -4.71 -6.85
N TRP A 110 3.15 -5.11 -8.12
CA TRP A 110 2.39 -4.39 -9.14
C TRP A 110 0.91 -4.24 -8.76
N LEU A 111 0.27 -5.33 -8.33
CA LEU A 111 -1.17 -5.35 -8.02
C LEU A 111 -1.54 -4.46 -6.82
N LEU A 112 -0.70 -4.48 -5.77
CA LEU A 112 -0.98 -3.86 -4.47
C LEU A 112 0.11 -2.86 -4.05
N ALA A 113 0.73 -2.18 -5.02
CA ALA A 113 1.78 -1.20 -4.77
C ALA A 113 1.42 -0.16 -3.67
N PRO A 114 0.18 0.40 -3.61
CA PRO A 114 -0.23 1.29 -2.54
C PRO A 114 -0.05 0.70 -1.13
N PHE A 115 -0.24 -0.60 -0.96
CA PHE A 115 -0.16 -1.27 0.34
C PHE A 115 1.28 -1.58 0.73
N GLN A 116 2.17 -1.81 -0.25
CA GLN A 116 3.59 -2.04 0.00
C GLN A 116 4.24 -0.83 0.70
N LEU A 117 3.74 0.39 0.45
CA LEU A 117 4.20 1.61 1.11
C LEU A 117 4.13 1.57 2.65
N VAL A 118 3.27 0.71 3.22
CA VAL A 118 3.11 0.55 4.66
C VAL A 118 3.36 -0.88 5.17
N TRP A 119 3.39 -1.87 4.28
CA TRP A 119 3.75 -3.25 4.63
C TRP A 119 5.26 -3.49 4.65
N ASP A 120 6.00 -2.84 3.74
CA ASP A 120 7.42 -3.12 3.60
C ASP A 120 8.23 -2.38 4.67
N SER A 121 9.11 -3.12 5.33
CA SER A 121 10.08 -2.59 6.29
C SER A 121 11.42 -2.29 5.64
N GLY A 122 12.28 -1.51 6.31
CA GLY A 122 13.63 -1.21 5.81
C GLY A 122 13.62 -0.22 4.65
N THR A 123 12.60 0.63 4.60
CA THR A 123 12.39 1.62 3.55
C THR A 123 12.58 3.04 4.10
N THR A 124 12.99 3.95 3.23
CA THR A 124 12.97 5.40 3.49
C THR A 124 11.99 6.05 2.54
N ILE A 125 11.11 6.90 3.07
CA ILE A 125 10.09 7.60 2.30
C ILE A 125 10.37 9.09 2.31
N THR A 126 10.25 9.73 1.14
CA THR A 126 10.31 11.19 1.00
C THR A 126 9.14 11.70 0.16
N ASP A 127 8.69 12.93 0.47
CA ASP A 127 7.55 13.56 -0.17
C ASP A 127 7.97 14.81 -0.94
N SER A 128 7.30 15.07 -2.06
CA SER A 128 7.41 16.30 -2.82
C SER A 128 6.04 16.66 -3.40
N ILE A 129 5.58 17.88 -3.18
CA ILE A 129 4.33 18.40 -3.76
C ILE A 129 4.59 19.07 -5.11
N ASN A 130 3.57 19.14 -5.96
CA ASN A 130 3.61 19.84 -7.26
C ASN A 130 4.76 19.40 -8.20
N SER A 131 5.03 18.10 -8.24
CA SER A 131 5.95 17.47 -9.19
C SER A 131 5.30 17.23 -10.55
N MET A 132 6.04 17.43 -11.64
CA MET A 132 5.57 17.09 -12.98
C MET A 132 5.62 15.57 -13.18
N ALA A 133 4.49 14.97 -13.54
CA ALA A 133 4.37 13.54 -13.82
C ALA A 133 5.14 13.16 -15.10
N PRO A 134 5.84 12.01 -15.12
CA PRO A 134 6.75 11.67 -16.21
C PRO A 134 6.07 11.40 -17.56
N ILE A 135 4.82 10.92 -17.56
CA ILE A 135 4.06 10.56 -18.76
C ILE A 135 3.07 11.68 -19.12
N SER A 136 2.06 11.94 -18.29
CA SER A 136 1.00 12.92 -18.60
C SER A 136 1.47 14.38 -18.60
N LYS A 137 2.62 14.66 -18.00
CA LYS A 137 3.13 16.02 -17.73
C LYS A 137 2.22 16.87 -16.83
N ALA A 138 1.22 16.25 -16.20
CA ALA A 138 0.38 16.91 -15.21
C ALA A 138 1.18 17.24 -13.94
N THR A 139 0.78 18.31 -13.24
CA THR A 139 1.29 18.60 -11.91
C THR A 139 0.58 17.71 -10.90
N LEU A 140 1.33 16.81 -10.26
CA LEU A 140 0.86 15.85 -9.26
C LEU A 140 1.72 15.94 -7.99
N ASN A 141 1.30 15.26 -6.93
CA ASN A 141 2.16 15.03 -5.78
C ASN A 141 3.03 13.80 -6.02
N LYS A 142 4.18 13.72 -5.35
CA LYS A 142 5.15 12.63 -5.50
C LYS A 142 5.58 12.09 -4.14
N LEU A 143 5.59 10.77 -4.01
CA LEU A 143 6.18 10.05 -2.89
C LEU A 143 7.26 9.13 -3.46
N THR A 144 8.47 9.20 -2.92
CA THR A 144 9.55 8.28 -3.27
C THR A 144 9.74 7.30 -2.12
N ILE A 145 9.71 6.01 -2.41
CA ILE A 145 10.14 4.95 -1.49
C ILE A 145 11.47 4.36 -1.97
N THR A 146 12.44 4.26 -1.07
CA THR A 146 13.77 3.70 -1.33
C THR A 146 14.01 2.53 -0.39
N TYR A 147 14.38 1.38 -0.94
CA TYR A 147 14.69 0.18 -0.17
C TYR A 147 16.17 0.17 0.25
N GLY A 148 16.44 -0.32 1.46
CA GLY A 148 17.81 -0.58 1.92
C GLY A 148 18.52 -1.65 1.08
N ASN A 149 19.82 -1.81 1.32
CA ASN A 149 20.67 -2.75 0.57
C ASN A 149 20.56 -4.21 1.03
N ASP A 150 19.78 -4.48 2.07
CA ASP A 150 19.60 -5.80 2.65
C ASP A 150 18.13 -6.21 2.66
N GLY A 151 17.87 -7.52 2.50
CA GLY A 151 16.53 -8.09 2.52
C GLY A 151 15.80 -8.07 1.18
N GLY A 152 14.67 -8.78 1.13
CA GLY A 152 13.86 -8.92 -0.09
C GLY A 152 14.59 -9.61 -1.25
N TYR A 153 13.99 -9.55 -2.44
CA TYR A 153 14.59 -10.07 -3.68
C TYR A 153 15.23 -8.99 -4.56
N THR A 154 14.92 -7.72 -4.28
CA THR A 154 15.36 -6.56 -5.06
C THR A 154 15.87 -5.44 -4.14
N PRO A 155 16.91 -5.69 -3.33
CA PRO A 155 17.47 -4.70 -2.43
C PRO A 155 18.03 -3.49 -3.21
N GLY A 156 17.96 -2.31 -2.58
CA GLY A 156 18.48 -1.05 -3.12
C GLY A 156 17.59 -0.39 -4.17
N ASP A 157 16.48 -1.00 -4.57
CA ASP A 157 15.55 -0.42 -5.54
C ASP A 157 14.80 0.79 -4.98
N ALA A 158 14.28 1.64 -5.87
CA ALA A 158 13.43 2.76 -5.50
C ALA A 158 12.27 2.96 -6.47
N TYR A 159 11.18 3.52 -5.96
CA TYR A 159 9.97 3.82 -6.71
C TYR A 159 9.50 5.24 -6.42
N ASP A 160 9.23 6.00 -7.47
CA ASP A 160 8.64 7.33 -7.39
C ASP A 160 7.16 7.23 -7.80
N PHE A 161 6.26 7.36 -6.83
CA PHE A 161 4.81 7.32 -7.02
C PHE A 161 4.27 8.73 -7.25
N PHE A 162 3.61 8.96 -8.38
CA PHE A 162 2.92 10.21 -8.69
C PHE A 162 1.42 10.03 -8.47
N TYR A 163 0.82 10.87 -7.63
CA TYR A 163 -0.55 10.73 -7.17
C TYR A 163 -1.31 12.05 -7.16
N ASP A 164 -2.64 11.98 -7.31
CA ASP A 164 -3.52 13.15 -7.29
C ASP A 164 -3.89 13.60 -5.86
N ASP A 165 -4.66 14.68 -5.73
CA ASP A 165 -5.07 15.22 -4.42
C ASP A 165 -5.98 14.27 -3.62
N ASN A 166 -6.52 13.23 -4.26
CA ASN A 166 -7.28 12.15 -3.62
C ASN A 166 -6.39 10.96 -3.24
N TYR A 167 -5.06 11.11 -3.30
CA TYR A 167 -4.08 10.07 -3.02
C TYR A 167 -4.15 8.86 -3.96
N LYS A 168 -4.77 9.02 -5.14
CA LYS A 168 -4.83 7.98 -6.16
C LYS A 168 -3.60 8.05 -7.06
N ILE A 169 -2.86 6.95 -7.13
CA ILE A 169 -1.65 6.85 -7.96
C ILE A 169 -2.06 6.94 -9.44
N LYS A 170 -1.27 7.65 -10.24
CA LYS A 170 -1.50 7.84 -11.67
C LYS A 170 -0.36 7.27 -12.50
N GLU A 171 0.86 7.40 -11.99
CA GLU A 171 2.08 7.03 -12.70
C GLU A 171 3.14 6.67 -11.68
N TRP A 172 4.13 5.89 -12.11
CA TRP A 172 5.34 5.72 -11.32
C TRP A 172 6.61 5.66 -12.16
N ILE A 173 7.74 5.80 -11.47
CA ILE A 173 9.06 5.48 -11.98
C ILE A 173 9.65 4.40 -11.09
N PHE A 174 10.05 3.28 -11.68
CA PHE A 174 10.90 2.28 -11.05
C PHE A 174 12.38 2.57 -11.39
N ARG A 175 13.24 2.57 -10.37
CA ARG A 175 14.69 2.81 -10.47
C ARG A 175 15.44 1.67 -9.79
N LYS A 176 15.98 0.77 -10.60
CA LYS A 176 16.77 -0.37 -10.13
C LYS A 176 18.03 0.12 -9.43
N GLY A 177 18.30 -0.38 -8.22
CA GLY A 177 19.44 0.07 -7.41
C GLY A 177 19.44 1.57 -7.13
N ASN A 178 18.26 2.21 -7.15
CA ASN A 178 18.08 3.64 -6.88
C ASN A 178 18.91 4.54 -7.82
N THR A 179 19.16 4.11 -9.07
CA THR A 179 19.85 4.93 -10.07
C THR A 179 19.07 6.19 -10.42
N GLN A 180 19.77 7.22 -10.91
CA GLN A 180 19.12 8.46 -11.36
C GLN A 180 18.25 8.22 -12.60
N GLU A 181 18.74 7.43 -13.55
CA GLU A 181 17.99 7.09 -14.75
C GLU A 181 16.84 6.11 -14.45
N PRO A 182 15.62 6.38 -14.93
CA PRO A 182 14.49 5.46 -14.87
C PRO A 182 14.79 4.10 -15.49
N SER A 183 14.49 3.02 -14.76
CA SER A 183 14.49 1.67 -15.32
C SER A 183 13.17 1.34 -16.03
N MET A 184 12.05 1.83 -15.48
CA MET A 184 10.74 1.69 -16.09
C MET A 184 9.82 2.83 -15.63
N ILE A 185 9.00 3.34 -16.54
CA ILE A 185 7.97 4.34 -16.25
C ILE A 185 6.66 3.81 -16.80
N THR A 186 5.63 3.76 -15.96
CA THR A 186 4.30 3.31 -16.39
C THR A 186 3.17 4.10 -15.74
N THR A 187 2.02 4.10 -16.39
CA THR A 187 0.76 4.58 -15.83
C THR A 187 0.16 3.61 -14.81
N PHE A 188 -0.86 4.09 -14.08
CA PHE A 188 -1.80 3.34 -13.26
C PHE A 188 -3.21 3.70 -13.76
N GLU A 189 -3.85 2.77 -14.45
CA GLU A 189 -5.10 3.00 -15.18
C GLU A 189 -6.17 1.97 -14.82
N ASN A 190 -7.40 2.26 -15.25
CA ASN A 190 -8.54 1.33 -15.18
C ASN A 190 -8.77 0.77 -13.78
N TYR A 191 -8.85 1.68 -12.82
CA TYR A 191 -9.11 1.33 -11.43
C TYR A 191 -10.50 0.72 -11.26
N GLU A 192 -10.55 -0.40 -10.54
CA GLU A 192 -11.78 -1.11 -10.17
C GLU A 192 -11.72 -1.50 -8.69
N GLU A 193 -12.89 -1.60 -8.06
CA GLU A 193 -13.03 -1.91 -6.64
C GLU A 193 -13.43 -3.38 -6.44
N PHE A 194 -12.74 -4.06 -5.52
CA PHE A 194 -13.02 -5.44 -5.12
C PHE A 194 -13.09 -5.55 -3.60
N ASN A 195 -14.29 -5.70 -3.03
CA ASN A 195 -14.53 -5.78 -1.59
C ASN A 195 -13.83 -4.66 -0.77
N GLY A 196 -13.97 -3.43 -1.23
CA GLY A 196 -13.42 -2.21 -0.63
C GLY A 196 -11.98 -1.89 -1.06
N ILE A 197 -11.33 -2.74 -1.85
CA ILE A 197 -9.94 -2.54 -2.29
C ILE A 197 -9.92 -2.03 -3.73
N ASN A 198 -9.34 -0.85 -3.94
CA ASN A 198 -9.23 -0.23 -5.26
C ASN A 198 -7.91 -0.64 -5.94
N ILE A 199 -7.99 -1.30 -7.09
CA ILE A 199 -6.84 -1.85 -7.82
C ILE A 199 -6.75 -1.19 -9.20
N ALA A 200 -5.57 -0.67 -9.55
CA ALA A 200 -5.25 -0.30 -10.92
C ALA A 200 -5.04 -1.57 -11.75
N LYS A 201 -5.85 -1.77 -12.78
CA LYS A 201 -5.80 -3.02 -13.57
C LYS A 201 -4.83 -2.94 -14.73
N ASP A 202 -4.50 -1.75 -15.21
CA ASP A 202 -3.66 -1.55 -16.39
C ASP A 202 -2.46 -0.65 -16.05
N HIS A 203 -1.29 -1.04 -16.56
CA HIS A 203 -0.04 -0.28 -16.51
C HIS A 203 0.60 -0.25 -17.88
N LYS A 204 0.81 0.96 -18.42
CA LYS A 204 1.32 1.13 -19.80
C LYS A 204 2.56 1.99 -19.81
N LYS A 205 3.48 1.66 -20.71
CA LYS A 205 4.57 2.57 -21.06
C LYS A 205 4.09 3.67 -22.01
N PRO A 206 4.75 4.84 -22.05
CA PRO A 206 4.39 5.94 -22.93
C PRO A 206 4.51 5.61 -24.43
N ASP A 207 5.37 4.67 -24.81
CA ASP A 207 5.58 4.24 -26.21
C ASP A 207 4.56 3.19 -26.68
N GLY A 208 3.72 2.65 -25.79
CA GLY A 208 2.64 1.72 -26.12
C GLY A 208 3.06 0.30 -26.52
N ASN A 209 4.36 -0.01 -26.57
CA ASN A 209 4.87 -1.35 -26.94
C ASN A 209 4.82 -2.39 -25.81
N TRP A 210 4.40 -1.96 -24.61
CA TRP A 210 4.36 -2.77 -23.41
C TRP A 210 3.16 -2.41 -22.55
N LYS A 211 2.43 -3.44 -22.14
CA LYS A 211 1.29 -3.34 -21.22
C LYS A 211 1.36 -4.47 -20.20
N LEU A 212 1.26 -4.13 -18.92
CA LEU A 212 0.97 -5.07 -17.85
C LEU A 212 -0.46 -4.87 -17.39
N TYR A 213 -1.19 -5.96 -17.18
CA TYR A 213 -2.56 -5.86 -16.70
C TYR A 213 -3.02 -7.08 -15.91
N PHE A 214 -4.09 -6.86 -15.14
CA PHE A 214 -4.66 -7.84 -14.25
C PHE A 214 -6.05 -8.27 -14.69
N THR A 215 -6.22 -9.59 -14.76
CA THR A 215 -7.50 -10.25 -15.03
C THR A 215 -7.83 -11.23 -13.91
N ASN A 216 -9.06 -11.76 -13.89
CA ASN A 216 -9.50 -12.75 -12.90
C ASN A 216 -9.28 -12.34 -11.43
N ILE A 217 -9.36 -11.04 -11.15
CA ILE A 217 -9.22 -10.51 -9.80
C ILE A 217 -10.45 -10.92 -9.00
N SER A 218 -10.23 -11.59 -7.88
CA SER A 218 -11.29 -11.97 -6.95
C SER A 218 -10.77 -11.89 -5.53
N ILE A 219 -11.47 -11.14 -4.68
CA ILE A 219 -11.19 -11.04 -3.25
C ILE A 219 -12.29 -11.77 -2.49
N LYS A 220 -11.92 -12.62 -1.54
CA LYS A 220 -12.85 -13.24 -0.59
C LYS A 220 -12.55 -12.66 0.78
N THR A 221 -13.59 -12.32 1.51
CA THR A 221 -13.51 -11.88 2.91
C THR A 221 -14.10 -12.95 3.83
N GLU A 222 -13.82 -12.86 5.12
CA GLU A 222 -14.53 -13.62 6.16
C GLU A 222 -15.91 -13.04 6.48
#